data_AF-A0A1F3NG16-F1
#
_entry.id   AF-A0A1F3NG16-F1
#
_cell.length_a   1.000
_cell.length_b   1.000
_cell.length_c   1.000
_cell.angle_alpha   90.00
_cell.angle_beta   90.00
_cell.angle_gamma   90.00
#
_symmetry.space_group_name_H-M   'P 1'
#
loop_
_entity.id
_entity.type
_entity.pdbx_description
1 polymer ?
#
loop_
_entity_poly.entity_id
_entity_poly.type
_entity_poly.pdbx_seq_one_letter_code
_entity_poly.pdbx_strand_id
1 'polypeptide(L)'
;MSFIKTFIDGEEGLFKSDTLTPMQKLTLRFVVVGLIYFGFVVIEGMLMRLYEVKPLPFITEPQFFAILTAHPLVGIFGSTYSIVFGAFLFLVPFLMKKPLWSIKLGNWTFILVAVGTFIFWFAGFVSHYAPLYTLYWPLPADFTQFSVWGGTFFIVGIALVMLGSAFFVINIFKTITYTPDGWEKQPSKALLASALGITGFRNLFTKNKKEHLVSLPVAAVARGSVDIALNTAVILFTGVLILVFMVAAILGFDLKETAIDALLYKNWFWWGLDLIADGLVLIFVAGTWYLLAMMISGKPLFMQNIARAALLVELVVSWTVWSHHLLSDQAQPAFLKVLSGEMVTAFELITQGLAFFITLATLWSARPLKMTNPLKFLLGGLLGFALAVPAGIMQADVGLNRILHNTQWVVGPHVHVAILVGLTMTLYSAIYLLFPILTNGAKVHSQKLVNVHFWCHLLGGIGMGAFMGMAGLKGMLRRSLYINGEFNLMMILAAICGTLLLIGFLAFFYNIVMSVGLKGVIGIFTPAKTKTKDLIPAN
;
A
#
# COMPACT_ATOMS: atom_id res chain seq x y z
N MET A 1 -11.73 34.45 -6.55
CA MET A 1 -13.08 34.01 -6.16
C MET A 1 -13.23 34.11 -4.65
N SER A 2 -14.44 34.23 -4.10
CA SER A 2 -14.63 34.13 -2.63
C SER A 2 -14.33 32.71 -2.17
N PHE A 3 -13.85 32.56 -0.92
CA PHE A 3 -13.54 31.26 -0.32
C PHE A 3 -14.70 30.26 -0.44
N ILE A 4 -15.93 30.70 -0.10
CA ILE A 4 -17.14 29.87 -0.17
C ILE A 4 -17.38 29.38 -1.59
N LYS A 5 -17.19 30.24 -2.60
CA LYS A 5 -17.38 29.85 -4.00
C LYS A 5 -16.36 28.81 -4.43
N THR A 6 -15.07 28.99 -4.10
CA THR A 6 -14.03 27.99 -4.40
C THR A 6 -14.28 26.68 -3.67
N PHE A 7 -14.71 26.71 -2.40
CA PHE A 7 -15.02 25.49 -1.65
C PHE A 7 -16.20 24.71 -2.26
N ILE A 8 -17.24 25.41 -2.72
CA ILE A 8 -18.43 24.77 -3.30
C ILE A 8 -18.17 24.27 -4.72
N ASP A 9 -17.63 25.12 -5.59
CA ASP A 9 -17.55 24.90 -7.03
C ASP A 9 -16.15 24.41 -7.51
N GLY A 10 -15.14 24.44 -6.64
CA GLY A 10 -13.76 24.10 -6.97
C GLY A 10 -12.97 25.27 -7.54
N GLU A 11 -11.66 25.07 -7.71
CA GLU A 11 -10.77 26.12 -8.20
C GLU A 11 -11.14 26.53 -9.62
N GLU A 12 -11.43 27.82 -9.80
CA GLU A 12 -11.88 28.41 -11.06
C GLU A 12 -13.13 27.74 -11.69
N GLY A 13 -13.81 26.84 -10.97
CA GLY A 13 -14.87 25.98 -11.54
C GLY A 13 -14.39 25.05 -12.66
N LEU A 14 -13.10 24.71 -12.68
CA LEU A 14 -12.49 23.91 -13.75
C LEU A 14 -12.94 22.45 -13.72
N PHE A 15 -13.13 21.89 -12.53
CA PHE A 15 -13.53 20.50 -12.38
C PHE A 15 -15.03 20.32 -12.63
N LYS A 16 -15.37 19.60 -13.69
CA LYS A 16 -16.75 19.30 -14.08
C LYS A 16 -17.02 17.80 -13.98
N SER A 17 -17.51 17.37 -12.82
CA SER A 17 -17.78 15.95 -12.54
C SER A 17 -18.75 15.28 -13.52
N ASP A 18 -19.60 16.06 -14.19
CA ASP A 18 -20.52 15.61 -15.23
C ASP A 18 -19.85 15.16 -16.53
N THR A 19 -18.63 15.62 -16.78
CA THR A 19 -17.85 15.28 -17.98
C THR A 19 -17.07 13.97 -17.82
N LEU A 20 -17.06 13.40 -16.61
CA LEU A 20 -16.29 12.20 -16.31
C LEU A 20 -16.90 10.95 -16.94
N THR A 21 -16.04 10.09 -17.47
CA THR A 21 -16.42 8.73 -17.90
C THR A 21 -16.74 7.84 -16.68
N PRO A 22 -17.42 6.69 -16.88
CA PRO A 22 -17.58 5.70 -15.82
C PRO A 22 -16.25 5.25 -15.20
N MET A 23 -15.18 5.14 -16.00
CA MET A 23 -13.87 4.74 -15.53
C MET A 23 -13.22 5.82 -14.65
N GLN A 24 -13.24 7.10 -15.08
CA GLN A 24 -12.72 8.20 -14.28
C GLN A 24 -13.44 8.29 -12.93
N LYS A 25 -14.78 8.17 -12.92
CA LYS A 25 -15.55 8.16 -11.66
C LYS A 25 -15.15 6.99 -10.75
N LEU A 26 -15.01 5.78 -11.29
CA LEU A 26 -14.57 4.63 -10.52
C LEU A 26 -13.20 4.88 -9.86
N THR A 27 -12.21 5.31 -10.65
CA THR A 27 -10.86 5.61 -10.16
C THR A 27 -10.87 6.69 -9.08
N LEU A 28 -11.61 7.77 -9.29
CA LEU A 28 -11.68 8.88 -8.34
C LEU A 28 -12.37 8.48 -7.02
N ARG A 29 -13.36 7.56 -7.04
CA ARG A 29 -13.98 7.05 -5.80
C ARG A 29 -12.96 6.32 -4.92
N PHE A 30 -12.14 5.47 -5.54
CA PHE A 30 -11.03 4.79 -4.86
C PHE A 30 -10.05 5.80 -4.24
N VAL A 31 -9.66 6.83 -5.00
CA VAL A 31 -8.75 7.87 -4.49
C VAL A 31 -9.39 8.62 -3.32
N VAL A 32 -10.63 9.08 -3.45
CA VAL A 32 -11.32 9.83 -2.38
C VAL A 32 -11.41 8.99 -1.10
N VAL A 33 -11.87 7.74 -1.19
CA VAL A 33 -11.98 6.86 -0.02
C VAL A 33 -10.60 6.51 0.56
N GLY A 34 -9.61 6.27 -0.29
CA GLY A 34 -8.24 6.03 0.15
C GLY A 34 -7.68 7.21 0.95
N LEU A 35 -7.93 8.45 0.50
CA LEU A 35 -7.51 9.65 1.23
C LEU A 35 -8.26 9.85 2.55
N ILE A 36 -9.54 9.47 2.63
CA ILE A 36 -10.31 9.49 3.88
C ILE A 36 -9.69 8.53 4.89
N TYR A 37 -9.43 7.29 4.49
CA TYR A 37 -8.77 6.32 5.37
C TYR A 37 -7.34 6.73 5.72
N PHE A 38 -6.60 7.37 4.82
CA PHE A 38 -5.30 7.93 5.16
C PHE A 38 -5.43 9.00 6.27
N GLY A 39 -6.48 9.82 6.21
CA GLY A 39 -6.81 10.76 7.29
C GLY A 39 -7.06 10.08 8.64
N PHE A 40 -7.78 8.96 8.66
CA PHE A 40 -7.98 8.17 9.89
C PHE A 40 -6.64 7.75 10.48
N VAL A 41 -5.78 7.17 9.65
CA VAL A 41 -4.49 6.60 10.05
C VAL A 41 -3.52 7.68 10.52
N VAL A 42 -3.50 8.85 9.89
CA VAL A 42 -2.68 9.99 10.33
C VAL A 42 -3.14 10.51 11.70
N ILE A 43 -4.45 10.60 11.92
CA ILE A 43 -5.00 11.01 13.23
C ILE A 43 -4.68 9.95 14.29
N GLU A 44 -4.98 8.68 14.03
CA GLU A 44 -4.69 7.56 14.93
C GLU A 44 -3.20 7.44 15.27
N GLY A 45 -2.34 7.58 14.26
CA GLY A 45 -0.89 7.60 14.44
C GLY A 45 -0.47 8.71 15.40
N MET A 46 -1.02 9.91 15.24
CA MET A 46 -0.77 11.03 16.15
C MET A 46 -1.33 10.81 17.54
N LEU A 47 -2.52 10.23 17.68
CA LEU A 47 -3.08 9.88 19.00
C LEU A 47 -2.15 8.89 19.72
N MET A 48 -1.65 7.87 19.03
CA MET A 48 -0.69 6.92 19.61
C MET A 48 0.64 7.59 19.97
N ARG A 49 1.19 8.47 19.12
CA ARG A 49 2.42 9.21 19.43
C ARG A 49 2.24 10.09 20.66
N LEU A 50 1.13 10.83 20.76
CA LEU A 50 0.83 11.67 21.91
C LEU A 50 0.66 10.84 23.18
N TYR A 51 -0.03 9.69 23.09
CA TYR A 51 -0.23 8.78 24.21
C TYR A 51 1.10 8.24 24.76
N GLU A 52 2.07 7.92 23.89
CA GLU A 52 3.42 7.49 24.28
C GLU A 52 4.27 8.61 24.90
N VAL A 53 3.93 9.89 24.65
CA VAL A 53 4.55 11.03 25.36
C VAL A 53 3.91 11.21 26.73
N LYS A 54 2.58 11.18 26.77
CA LYS A 54 1.77 11.31 27.97
C LYS A 54 0.38 10.72 27.72
N PRO A 55 -0.11 9.81 28.58
CA PRO A 55 -1.47 9.28 28.47
C PRO A 55 -2.53 10.37 28.37
N LEU A 56 -3.44 10.20 27.42
CA LEU A 56 -4.53 11.14 27.14
C LEU A 56 -5.78 10.73 27.93
N PRO A 57 -6.47 11.65 28.61
CA PRO A 57 -7.57 11.30 29.53
C PRO A 57 -8.79 10.67 28.84
N PHE A 58 -8.91 10.84 27.52
CA PHE A 58 -10.03 10.31 26.72
C PHE A 58 -9.66 9.05 25.92
N ILE A 59 -8.43 8.54 26.03
CA ILE A 59 -8.02 7.27 25.42
C ILE A 59 -7.62 6.33 26.55
N THR A 60 -8.31 5.21 26.65
CA THR A 60 -7.97 4.16 27.60
C THR A 60 -6.87 3.27 27.03
N GLU A 61 -6.17 2.51 27.88
CA GLU A 61 -5.16 1.54 27.41
C GLU A 61 -5.74 0.50 26.42
N PRO A 62 -6.92 -0.11 26.68
CA PRO A 62 -7.55 -1.00 25.69
C PRO A 62 -7.82 -0.30 24.35
N GLN A 63 -8.25 0.96 24.39
CA GLN A 63 -8.47 1.75 23.18
C GLN A 63 -7.17 2.02 22.43
N PHE A 64 -6.06 2.29 23.13
CA PHE A 64 -4.74 2.43 22.52
C PHE A 64 -4.34 1.16 21.75
N PHE A 65 -4.50 -0.03 22.36
CA PHE A 65 -4.16 -1.30 21.69
C PHE A 65 -5.12 -1.65 20.54
N ALA A 66 -6.39 -1.25 20.65
CA ALA A 66 -7.34 -1.37 19.55
C ALA A 66 -6.94 -0.49 18.35
N ILE A 67 -6.55 0.76 18.61
CA ILE A 67 -5.99 1.66 17.57
C ILE A 67 -4.71 1.06 16.99
N LEU A 68 -3.78 0.59 17.84
CA LEU A 68 -2.53 -0.03 17.40
C LEU A 68 -2.75 -1.27 16.52
N THR A 69 -3.85 -1.99 16.75
CA THR A 69 -4.25 -3.16 15.95
C THR A 69 -4.83 -2.73 14.61
N ALA A 70 -5.74 -1.76 14.59
CA ALA A 70 -6.45 -1.32 13.39
C ALA A 70 -5.58 -0.42 12.47
N HIS A 71 -4.78 0.47 13.05
CA HIS A 71 -3.98 1.49 12.34
C HIS A 71 -3.21 0.96 11.12
N PRO A 72 -2.36 -0.08 11.23
CA PRO A 72 -1.62 -0.59 10.07
C PRO A 72 -2.56 -1.23 9.04
N LEU A 73 -3.66 -1.87 9.47
CA LEU A 73 -4.63 -2.50 8.58
C LEU A 73 -5.42 -1.44 7.79
N VAL A 74 -5.86 -0.36 8.44
CA VAL A 74 -6.52 0.77 7.76
C VAL A 74 -5.54 1.50 6.84
N GLY A 75 -4.29 1.66 7.25
CA GLY A 75 -3.23 2.24 6.42
C GLY A 75 -3.01 1.47 5.12
N ILE A 76 -2.84 0.15 5.22
CA ILE A 76 -2.58 -0.69 4.05
C ILE A 76 -3.86 -0.97 3.26
N PHE A 77 -4.89 -1.54 3.88
CA PHE A 77 -6.09 -1.99 3.18
C PHE A 77 -7.09 -0.86 2.89
N GLY A 78 -7.23 0.09 3.81
CA GLY A 78 -8.12 1.23 3.64
C GLY A 78 -7.56 2.25 2.66
N SER A 79 -6.34 2.73 2.93
CA SER A 79 -5.71 3.78 2.13
C SER A 79 -4.95 3.24 0.93
N THR A 80 -3.85 2.52 1.14
CA THR A 80 -2.92 2.16 0.07
C THR A 80 -3.57 1.27 -0.97
N TYR A 81 -4.27 0.20 -0.58
CA TYR A 81 -4.99 -0.68 -1.50
C TYR A 81 -6.01 0.10 -2.32
N SER A 82 -6.78 1.00 -1.70
CA SER A 82 -7.75 1.81 -2.43
C SER A 82 -7.08 2.65 -3.51
N ILE A 83 -6.02 3.41 -3.16
CA ILE A 83 -5.30 4.28 -4.11
C ILE A 83 -4.67 3.44 -5.23
N VAL A 84 -3.99 2.35 -4.89
CA VAL A 84 -3.29 1.48 -5.84
C VAL A 84 -4.27 0.75 -6.75
N PHE A 85 -5.35 0.17 -6.22
CA PHE A 85 -6.33 -0.55 -7.01
C PHE A 85 -7.05 0.40 -7.97
N GLY A 86 -7.47 1.58 -7.49
CA GLY A 86 -8.04 2.62 -8.34
C GLY A 86 -7.09 3.01 -9.47
N ALA A 87 -5.83 3.28 -9.14
CA ALA A 87 -4.82 3.64 -10.12
C ALA A 87 -4.59 2.53 -11.16
N PHE A 88 -4.46 1.27 -10.75
CA PHE A 88 -4.14 0.17 -11.66
C PHE A 88 -5.30 -0.32 -12.49
N LEU A 89 -6.53 -0.28 -11.95
CA LEU A 89 -7.74 -0.49 -12.75
C LEU A 89 -7.88 0.55 -13.88
N PHE A 90 -7.28 1.74 -13.73
CA PHE A 90 -7.18 2.72 -14.80
C PHE A 90 -5.94 2.55 -15.69
N LEU A 91 -4.76 2.44 -15.09
CA LEU A 91 -3.48 2.49 -15.77
C LEU A 91 -3.24 1.27 -16.68
N VAL A 92 -3.64 0.07 -16.25
CA VAL A 92 -3.48 -1.13 -17.09
C VAL A 92 -4.25 -1.00 -18.41
N PRO A 93 -5.58 -0.75 -18.40
CA PRO A 93 -6.30 -0.54 -19.66
C PRO A 93 -5.81 0.71 -20.42
N PHE A 94 -5.41 1.78 -19.72
CA PHE A 94 -4.89 3.00 -20.34
C PHE A 94 -3.61 2.75 -21.14
N LEU A 95 -2.65 2.03 -20.56
CA LEU A 95 -1.40 1.67 -21.23
C LEU A 95 -1.60 0.64 -22.34
N MET A 96 -2.61 -0.22 -22.21
CA MET A 96 -2.98 -1.19 -23.25
C MET A 96 -3.92 -0.60 -24.31
N LYS A 97 -4.31 0.68 -24.18
CA LYS A 97 -5.21 1.40 -25.09
C LYS A 97 -6.51 0.66 -25.36
N LYS A 98 -7.13 0.12 -24.31
CA LYS A 98 -8.39 -0.63 -24.40
C LYS A 98 -9.26 -0.45 -23.16
N PRO A 99 -10.58 -0.69 -23.23
CA PRO A 99 -11.44 -0.58 -22.07
C PRO A 99 -11.12 -1.60 -20.97
N LEU A 100 -11.46 -1.26 -19.72
CA LEU A 100 -11.44 -2.20 -18.61
C LEU A 100 -12.43 -3.33 -18.89
N TRP A 101 -12.07 -4.57 -18.55
CA TRP A 101 -12.92 -5.74 -18.78
C TRP A 101 -14.29 -5.64 -18.08
N SER A 102 -14.31 -5.22 -16.81
CA SER A 102 -15.57 -5.07 -16.07
C SER A 102 -15.55 -3.90 -15.09
N ILE A 103 -16.23 -2.81 -15.45
CA ILE A 103 -16.52 -1.68 -14.54
C ILE A 103 -17.40 -2.13 -13.37
N LYS A 104 -18.33 -3.06 -13.62
CA LYS A 104 -19.20 -3.62 -12.55
C LYS A 104 -18.35 -4.32 -11.50
N LEU A 105 -17.41 -5.17 -11.90
CA LEU A 105 -16.51 -5.84 -10.96
C LEU A 105 -15.60 -4.84 -10.24
N GLY A 106 -15.11 -3.81 -10.95
CA GLY A 106 -14.35 -2.72 -10.34
C GLY A 106 -15.13 -1.96 -9.25
N ASN A 107 -16.43 -1.73 -9.44
CA ASN A 107 -17.29 -1.14 -8.39
C ASN A 107 -17.47 -2.09 -7.20
N TRP A 108 -17.58 -3.41 -7.43
CA TRP A 108 -17.62 -4.38 -6.34
C TRP A 108 -16.32 -4.42 -5.55
N THR A 109 -15.16 -4.40 -6.22
CA THR A 109 -13.86 -4.23 -5.57
C THR A 109 -13.86 -2.99 -4.68
N PHE A 110 -14.30 -1.85 -5.21
CA PHE A 110 -14.38 -0.59 -4.46
C PHE A 110 -15.23 -0.72 -3.20
N ILE A 111 -16.46 -1.23 -3.34
CA ILE A 111 -17.41 -1.37 -2.22
C ILE A 111 -16.85 -2.32 -1.16
N LEU A 112 -16.34 -3.48 -1.57
CA LEU A 112 -15.84 -4.50 -0.64
C LEU A 112 -14.62 -4.03 0.16
N VAL A 113 -13.66 -3.36 -0.49
CA VAL A 113 -12.48 -2.80 0.19
C VAL A 113 -12.91 -1.66 1.12
N ALA A 114 -13.75 -0.73 0.64
CA ALA A 114 -14.18 0.41 1.44
C ALA A 114 -15.02 -0.01 2.65
N VAL A 115 -16.05 -0.82 2.45
CA VAL A 115 -16.97 -1.26 3.51
C VAL A 115 -16.30 -2.26 4.44
N GLY A 116 -15.53 -3.21 3.91
CA GLY A 116 -14.78 -4.17 4.72
C GLY A 116 -13.80 -3.47 5.67
N THR A 117 -13.11 -2.43 5.18
CA THR A 117 -12.23 -1.60 6.01
C THR A 117 -12.98 -0.92 7.14
N PHE A 118 -14.11 -0.28 6.83
CA PHE A 118 -14.92 0.38 7.85
C PHE A 118 -15.40 -0.62 8.90
N ILE A 119 -15.88 -1.80 8.49
CA ILE A 119 -16.41 -2.82 9.39
C ILE A 119 -15.35 -3.27 10.39
N PHE A 120 -14.13 -3.61 9.94
CA PHE A 120 -13.13 -4.08 10.90
C PHE A 120 -12.61 -2.95 11.78
N TRP A 121 -12.44 -1.75 11.23
CA TRP A 121 -12.03 -0.58 12.02
C TRP A 121 -13.06 -0.27 13.09
N PHE A 122 -14.34 -0.21 12.72
CA PHE A 122 -15.44 0.09 13.63
C PHE A 122 -15.60 -1.01 14.70
N ALA A 123 -15.48 -2.28 14.31
CA ALA A 123 -15.51 -3.39 15.24
C ALA A 123 -14.38 -3.28 16.29
N GLY A 124 -13.14 -3.02 15.85
CA GLY A 124 -12.01 -2.82 16.76
C GLY A 124 -12.21 -1.60 17.67
N PHE A 125 -12.69 -0.49 17.11
CA PHE A 125 -12.96 0.74 17.86
C PHE A 125 -13.99 0.54 18.97
N VAL A 126 -15.13 -0.11 18.69
CA VAL A 126 -16.23 -0.27 19.66
C VAL A 126 -15.97 -1.39 20.66
N SER A 127 -15.39 -2.50 20.22
CA SER A 127 -15.25 -3.70 21.07
C SER A 127 -13.89 -3.83 21.76
N HIS A 128 -12.93 -2.96 21.40
CA HIS A 128 -11.52 -3.07 21.78
C HIS A 128 -10.87 -4.40 21.39
N TYR A 129 -11.34 -5.05 20.32
CA TYR A 129 -10.70 -6.26 19.78
C TYR A 129 -9.28 -5.93 19.29
N ALA A 130 -8.27 -6.40 20.04
CA ALA A 130 -6.88 -5.96 19.88
C ALA A 130 -5.82 -7.08 19.87
N PRO A 131 -5.97 -8.15 19.06
CA PRO A 131 -4.95 -9.20 18.90
C PRO A 131 -3.70 -8.77 18.11
N LEU A 132 -3.56 -7.47 17.81
CA LEU A 132 -2.56 -6.89 16.91
C LEU A 132 -2.74 -7.30 15.45
N TYR A 133 -2.21 -6.51 14.51
CA TYR A 133 -2.35 -6.77 13.07
C TYR A 133 -1.77 -8.12 12.62
N THR A 134 -0.88 -8.71 13.43
CA THR A 134 -0.25 -10.00 13.17
C THR A 134 -1.12 -11.19 13.53
N LEU A 135 -2.20 -10.99 14.31
CA LEU A 135 -3.16 -12.03 14.67
C LEU A 135 -2.49 -13.32 15.16
N TYR A 136 -1.44 -13.22 15.97
CA TYR A 136 -0.68 -14.40 16.39
C TYR A 136 -1.46 -15.25 17.36
N TRP A 137 -1.47 -16.56 17.12
CA TRP A 137 -2.03 -17.53 18.05
C TRP A 137 -1.35 -17.45 19.43
N PRO A 138 -2.10 -17.52 20.55
CA PRO A 138 -3.55 -17.76 20.65
C PRO A 138 -4.44 -16.50 20.69
N LEU A 139 -3.88 -15.29 20.59
CA LEU A 139 -4.59 -14.02 20.81
C LEU A 139 -5.91 -13.85 20.05
N PRO A 140 -6.02 -14.12 18.72
CA PRO A 140 -7.29 -13.91 18.01
C PRO A 140 -8.39 -14.92 18.41
N ALA A 141 -8.05 -15.97 19.15
CA ALA A 141 -8.99 -16.97 19.67
C ALA A 141 -9.14 -16.91 21.20
N ASP A 142 -8.52 -15.93 21.87
CA ASP A 142 -8.67 -15.72 23.31
C ASP A 142 -9.94 -14.91 23.62
N PHE A 143 -11.03 -15.62 23.77
CA PHE A 143 -12.34 -15.05 24.08
C PHE A 143 -12.53 -14.71 25.56
N THR A 144 -11.53 -14.96 26.41
CA THR A 144 -11.54 -14.48 27.79
C THR A 144 -11.13 -13.01 27.87
N GLN A 145 -10.29 -12.57 26.93
CA GLN A 145 -9.83 -11.19 26.83
C GLN A 145 -10.66 -10.37 25.85
N PHE A 146 -11.11 -11.00 24.76
CA PHE A 146 -11.75 -10.29 23.65
C PHE A 146 -13.19 -10.71 23.41
N SER A 147 -14.04 -9.74 23.06
CA SER A 147 -15.42 -10.01 22.64
C SER A 147 -15.45 -10.88 21.38
N VAL A 148 -16.11 -12.03 21.45
CA VAL A 148 -16.31 -12.93 20.31
C VAL A 148 -17.04 -12.21 19.16
N TRP A 149 -18.04 -11.39 19.48
CA TRP A 149 -18.78 -10.60 18.49
C TRP A 149 -17.92 -9.51 17.88
N GLY A 150 -17.13 -8.81 18.70
CA GLY A 150 -16.17 -7.82 18.24
C GLY A 150 -15.17 -8.42 17.25
N GLY A 151 -14.57 -9.55 17.61
CA GLY A 151 -13.67 -10.30 16.75
C GLY A 151 -14.35 -10.82 15.47
N THR A 152 -15.59 -11.29 15.55
CA THR A 152 -16.33 -11.81 14.40
C THR A 152 -16.50 -10.72 13.33
N PHE A 153 -17.00 -9.54 13.71
CA PHE A 153 -17.14 -8.43 12.77
C PHE A 153 -15.79 -7.94 12.26
N PHE A 154 -14.77 -7.92 13.12
CA PHE A 154 -13.41 -7.56 12.73
C PHE A 154 -12.88 -8.47 11.60
N ILE A 155 -12.97 -9.78 11.77
CA ILE A 155 -12.47 -10.75 10.79
C ILE A 155 -13.34 -10.78 9.53
N VAL A 156 -14.67 -10.62 9.65
CA VAL A 156 -15.57 -10.47 8.49
C VAL A 156 -15.18 -9.25 7.66
N GLY A 157 -14.87 -8.11 8.30
CA GLY A 157 -14.40 -6.91 7.60
C GLY A 157 -13.14 -7.18 6.77
N ILE A 158 -12.14 -7.86 7.36
CA ILE A 158 -10.93 -8.28 6.65
C ILE A 158 -11.25 -9.23 5.49
N ALA A 159 -12.12 -10.23 5.69
CA ALA A 159 -12.53 -11.17 4.65
C ALA A 159 -13.19 -10.47 3.45
N LEU A 160 -14.00 -9.43 3.70
CA LEU A 160 -14.60 -8.61 2.64
C LEU A 160 -13.53 -7.86 1.84
N VAL A 161 -12.52 -7.28 2.50
CA VAL A 161 -11.38 -6.66 1.81
C VAL A 161 -10.67 -7.68 0.92
N MET A 162 -10.40 -8.88 1.43
CA MET A 162 -9.74 -9.96 0.67
C MET A 162 -10.58 -10.40 -0.54
N LEU A 163 -11.91 -10.49 -0.41
CA LEU A 163 -12.78 -10.75 -1.55
C LEU A 163 -12.71 -9.62 -2.59
N GLY A 164 -12.65 -8.37 -2.15
CA GLY A 164 -12.40 -7.22 -3.00
C GLY A 164 -11.08 -7.33 -3.77
N SER A 165 -10.01 -7.75 -3.10
CA SER A 165 -8.69 -8.03 -3.70
C SER A 165 -8.74 -9.14 -4.75
N ALA A 166 -9.48 -10.23 -4.51
CA ALA A 166 -9.70 -11.27 -5.51
C ALA A 166 -10.37 -10.70 -6.77
N PHE A 167 -11.39 -9.85 -6.60
CA PHE A 167 -12.08 -9.20 -7.71
C PHE A 167 -11.17 -8.24 -8.48
N PHE A 168 -10.29 -7.52 -7.78
CA PHE A 168 -9.26 -6.69 -8.41
C PHE A 168 -8.35 -7.54 -9.31
N VAL A 169 -7.78 -8.62 -8.77
CA VAL A 169 -6.87 -9.52 -9.50
C VAL A 169 -7.54 -10.10 -10.74
N ILE A 170 -8.77 -10.60 -10.60
CA ILE A 170 -9.56 -11.13 -11.73
C ILE A 170 -9.73 -10.05 -12.80
N ASN A 171 -10.08 -8.82 -12.41
CA ASN A 171 -10.32 -7.74 -13.35
C ASN A 171 -9.04 -7.32 -14.10
N ILE A 172 -7.87 -7.29 -13.42
CA ILE A 172 -6.57 -7.01 -14.05
C ILE A 172 -6.23 -8.06 -15.10
N PHE A 173 -6.22 -9.35 -14.74
CA PHE A 173 -5.85 -10.42 -15.67
C PHE A 173 -6.85 -10.60 -16.80
N LYS A 174 -8.14 -10.46 -16.52
CA LYS A 174 -9.17 -10.45 -17.56
C LYS A 174 -8.97 -9.24 -18.48
N THR A 175 -8.69 -8.05 -17.95
CA THR A 175 -8.38 -6.89 -18.79
C THR A 175 -7.17 -7.13 -19.68
N ILE A 176 -6.07 -7.70 -19.17
CA ILE A 176 -4.89 -8.00 -19.98
C ILE A 176 -5.24 -8.93 -21.14
N THR A 177 -6.03 -9.99 -20.89
CA THR A 177 -6.36 -11.02 -21.89
C THR A 177 -7.60 -10.72 -22.74
N TYR A 178 -8.37 -9.70 -22.36
CA TYR A 178 -9.61 -9.28 -23.00
C TYR A 178 -9.36 -8.71 -24.39
N THR A 179 -10.19 -9.15 -25.34
CA THR A 179 -10.29 -8.58 -26.69
C THR A 179 -11.56 -7.71 -26.72
N PRO A 180 -11.44 -6.38 -26.89
CA PRO A 180 -12.59 -5.50 -27.02
C PRO A 180 -13.48 -5.86 -28.22
N ASP A 181 -14.76 -5.53 -28.13
CA ASP A 181 -15.70 -5.69 -29.23
C ASP A 181 -15.18 -4.97 -30.49
N GLY A 182 -15.22 -5.65 -31.64
CA GLY A 182 -14.73 -5.11 -32.91
C GLY A 182 -13.21 -5.20 -33.13
N TRP A 183 -12.43 -5.70 -32.16
CA TRP A 183 -11.00 -5.96 -32.36
C TRP A 183 -10.75 -7.38 -32.87
N GLU A 184 -9.67 -7.57 -33.64
CA GLU A 184 -9.17 -8.90 -33.93
C GLU A 184 -8.79 -9.64 -32.65
N LYS A 185 -9.05 -10.95 -32.64
CA LYS A 185 -8.81 -11.83 -31.49
C LYS A 185 -7.35 -11.72 -31.04
N GLN A 186 -7.15 -11.17 -29.86
CA GLN A 186 -5.81 -10.99 -29.30
C GLN A 186 -5.25 -12.32 -28.79
N PRO A 187 -3.92 -12.54 -28.85
CA PRO A 187 -3.30 -13.79 -28.44
C PRO A 187 -3.19 -13.86 -26.90
N SER A 188 -4.29 -14.20 -26.22
CA SER A 188 -4.40 -14.14 -24.75
C SER A 188 -3.27 -14.88 -24.01
N LYS A 189 -2.85 -16.07 -24.49
CA LYS A 189 -1.74 -16.83 -23.88
C LYS A 189 -0.40 -16.09 -23.98
N ALA A 190 -0.13 -15.46 -25.12
CA ALA A 190 1.11 -14.72 -25.33
C ALA A 190 1.11 -13.41 -24.54
N LEU A 191 -0.03 -12.72 -24.44
CA LEU A 191 -0.21 -11.55 -23.59
C LEU A 191 0.06 -11.87 -22.13
N LEU A 192 -0.50 -12.98 -21.61
CA LEU A 192 -0.28 -13.42 -20.25
C LEU A 192 1.20 -13.80 -20.01
N ALA A 193 1.82 -14.54 -20.93
CA ALA A 193 3.25 -14.87 -20.83
C ALA A 193 4.15 -13.63 -20.87
N SER A 194 3.78 -12.60 -21.63
CA SER A 194 4.51 -11.33 -21.64
C SER A 194 4.29 -10.54 -20.36
N ALA A 195 3.08 -10.57 -19.79
CA ALA A 195 2.75 -9.84 -18.56
C ALA A 195 3.38 -10.48 -17.32
N LEU A 196 3.47 -11.80 -17.26
CA LEU A 196 4.13 -12.53 -16.19
C LEU A 196 5.67 -12.57 -16.33
N GLY A 197 6.26 -11.84 -17.28
CA GLY A 197 7.72 -11.79 -17.47
C GLY A 197 8.34 -13.03 -18.13
N ILE A 198 7.57 -14.10 -18.41
CA ILE A 198 8.04 -15.36 -19.03
C ILE A 198 8.74 -15.10 -20.37
N THR A 199 8.19 -14.21 -21.20
CA THR A 199 8.81 -13.83 -22.48
C THR A 199 10.17 -13.15 -22.27
N GLY A 200 10.29 -12.27 -21.27
CA GLY A 200 11.53 -11.58 -20.93
C GLY A 200 12.61 -12.53 -20.44
N PHE A 201 12.25 -13.44 -19.55
CA PHE A 201 13.17 -14.46 -19.06
C PHE A 201 13.66 -15.38 -20.18
N ARG A 202 12.76 -15.90 -21.03
CA ARG A 202 13.15 -16.73 -22.17
C ARG A 202 14.10 -16.00 -23.13
N ASN A 203 13.87 -14.71 -23.36
CA ASN A 203 14.72 -13.87 -24.22
C ASN A 203 16.16 -13.73 -23.73
N LEU A 204 16.47 -14.02 -22.46
CA LEU A 204 17.85 -14.05 -21.97
C LEU A 204 18.63 -15.25 -22.50
N PHE A 205 17.95 -16.36 -22.79
CA PHE A 205 18.57 -17.64 -23.14
C PHE A 205 18.40 -18.02 -24.62
N THR A 206 17.67 -17.22 -25.40
CA THR A 206 17.45 -17.50 -26.83
C THR A 206 18.04 -16.41 -27.72
N LYS A 207 18.57 -16.83 -28.88
CA LYS A 207 19.00 -15.93 -29.96
C LYS A 207 17.79 -15.29 -30.68
N ASN A 208 16.66 -16.00 -30.73
CA ASN A 208 15.43 -15.56 -31.38
C ASN A 208 14.54 -14.82 -30.37
N LYS A 209 14.90 -13.56 -30.08
CA LYS A 209 14.18 -12.74 -29.11
C LYS A 209 12.76 -12.46 -29.59
N LYS A 210 11.76 -12.79 -28.76
CA LYS A 210 10.35 -12.47 -29.02
C LYS A 210 10.04 -11.06 -28.55
N GLU A 211 9.16 -10.37 -29.26
CA GLU A 211 8.68 -9.05 -28.84
C GLU A 211 7.85 -9.13 -27.56
N HIS A 212 7.88 -8.04 -26.79
CA HIS A 212 7.06 -7.88 -25.58
C HIS A 212 5.70 -7.31 -25.96
N LEU A 213 4.64 -8.06 -25.68
CA LEU A 213 3.26 -7.68 -26.03
C LEU A 213 2.63 -6.72 -25.01
N VAL A 214 3.23 -6.58 -23.84
CA VAL A 214 2.80 -5.58 -22.84
C VAL A 214 3.97 -4.72 -22.39
N SER A 215 3.68 -3.48 -22.01
CA SER A 215 4.68 -2.57 -21.44
C SER A 215 5.22 -3.11 -20.11
N LEU A 216 6.42 -2.68 -19.73
CA LEU A 216 7.04 -3.09 -18.47
C LEU A 216 6.19 -2.70 -17.23
N PRO A 217 5.57 -1.51 -17.16
CA PRO A 217 4.64 -1.20 -16.08
C PRO A 217 3.45 -2.15 -16.01
N VAL A 218 2.85 -2.54 -17.14
CA VAL A 218 1.74 -3.53 -17.16
C VAL A 218 2.23 -4.89 -16.67
N ALA A 219 3.45 -5.29 -17.02
CA ALA A 219 4.04 -6.53 -16.51
C ALA A 219 4.28 -6.47 -14.99
N ALA A 220 4.78 -5.35 -14.46
CA ALA A 220 4.96 -5.16 -13.01
C ALA A 220 3.63 -5.23 -12.25
N VAL A 221 2.57 -4.58 -12.77
CA VAL A 221 1.22 -4.67 -12.18
C VAL A 221 0.67 -6.09 -12.24
N ALA A 222 0.85 -6.80 -13.35
CA ALA A 222 0.43 -8.19 -13.46
C ALA A 222 1.17 -9.08 -12.45
N ARG A 223 2.49 -8.90 -12.31
CA ARG A 223 3.33 -9.65 -11.37
C ARG A 223 2.89 -9.41 -9.92
N GLY A 224 2.79 -8.17 -9.46
CA GLY A 224 2.32 -7.92 -8.09
C GLY A 224 0.85 -8.32 -7.88
N SER A 225 0.04 -8.43 -8.93
CA SER A 225 -1.31 -9.02 -8.83
C SER A 225 -1.29 -10.54 -8.57
N VAL A 226 -0.21 -11.25 -8.92
CA VAL A 226 -0.03 -12.67 -8.53
C VAL A 226 0.17 -12.77 -7.02
N ASP A 227 1.03 -11.92 -6.47
CA ASP A 227 1.30 -11.89 -5.02
C ASP A 227 0.05 -11.50 -4.23
N ILE A 228 -0.74 -10.54 -4.72
CA ILE A 228 -2.05 -10.24 -4.13
C ILE A 228 -2.98 -11.44 -4.17
N ALA A 229 -2.96 -12.26 -5.23
CA ALA A 229 -3.80 -13.44 -5.32
C ALA A 229 -3.42 -14.48 -4.24
N LEU A 230 -2.11 -14.72 -4.07
CA LEU A 230 -1.58 -15.62 -3.04
C LEU A 230 -1.86 -15.09 -1.64
N ASN A 231 -1.57 -13.82 -1.39
CA ASN A 231 -1.91 -13.14 -0.14
C ASN A 231 -3.41 -13.26 0.18
N THR A 232 -4.27 -12.98 -0.79
CA THR A 232 -5.72 -13.06 -0.64
C THR A 232 -6.14 -14.46 -0.20
N ALA A 233 -5.59 -15.51 -0.82
CA ALA A 233 -5.88 -16.88 -0.45
C ALA A 233 -5.45 -17.19 0.99
N VAL A 234 -4.24 -16.79 1.38
CA VAL A 234 -3.66 -17.07 2.70
C VAL A 234 -4.38 -16.31 3.82
N ILE A 235 -4.61 -15.01 3.64
CA ILE A 235 -5.27 -14.18 4.66
C ILE A 235 -6.75 -14.52 4.77
N LEU A 236 -7.43 -14.82 3.66
CA LEU A 236 -8.81 -15.28 3.71
C LEU A 236 -8.92 -16.64 4.42
N PHE A 237 -8.01 -17.58 4.14
CA PHE A 237 -7.94 -18.84 4.87
C PHE A 237 -7.75 -18.62 6.38
N THR A 238 -6.80 -17.76 6.76
CA THR A 238 -6.56 -17.42 8.17
C THR A 238 -7.79 -16.78 8.82
N GLY A 239 -8.48 -15.89 8.11
CA GLY A 239 -9.72 -15.29 8.59
C GLY A 239 -10.82 -16.34 8.79
N VAL A 240 -11.01 -17.25 7.83
CA VAL A 240 -11.97 -18.36 7.95
C VAL A 240 -11.62 -19.26 9.14
N LEU A 241 -10.34 -19.58 9.34
CA LEU A 241 -9.89 -20.35 10.50
C LEU A 241 -10.29 -19.66 11.81
N ILE A 242 -10.00 -18.36 11.96
CA ILE A 242 -10.38 -17.62 13.17
C ILE A 242 -11.91 -17.57 13.35
N LEU A 243 -12.67 -17.40 12.26
CA LEU A 243 -14.13 -17.43 12.31
C LEU A 243 -14.69 -18.78 12.76
N VAL A 244 -14.04 -19.90 12.41
CA VAL A 244 -14.45 -21.22 12.92
C VAL A 244 -14.36 -21.26 14.45
N PHE A 245 -13.29 -20.71 15.04
CA PHE A 245 -13.15 -20.61 16.49
C PHE A 245 -14.21 -19.71 17.11
N MET A 246 -14.51 -18.59 16.47
CA MET A 246 -15.54 -17.66 16.96
C MET A 246 -16.95 -18.27 16.88
N VAL A 247 -17.29 -18.94 15.77
CA VAL A 247 -18.58 -19.63 15.61
C VAL A 247 -18.72 -20.76 16.62
N ALA A 248 -17.66 -21.55 16.85
CA ALA A 248 -17.66 -22.58 17.87
C ALA A 248 -17.94 -22.00 19.27
N ALA A 249 -17.24 -20.90 19.63
CA ALA A 249 -17.46 -20.21 20.90
C ALA A 249 -18.89 -19.64 21.04
N ILE A 250 -19.45 -19.06 19.98
CA ILE A 250 -20.85 -18.59 19.96
C ILE A 250 -21.83 -19.76 20.21
N LEU A 251 -21.53 -20.94 19.68
CA LEU A 251 -22.33 -22.15 19.86
C LEU A 251 -22.06 -22.87 21.19
N GLY A 252 -21.19 -22.32 22.05
CA GLY A 252 -20.87 -22.88 23.37
C GLY A 252 -19.76 -23.95 23.37
N PHE A 253 -19.03 -24.11 22.26
CA PHE A 253 -17.86 -25.00 22.18
C PHE A 253 -16.56 -24.21 22.41
N ASP A 254 -15.67 -24.75 23.24
CA ASP A 254 -14.34 -24.21 23.45
C ASP A 254 -13.31 -24.99 22.63
N LEU A 255 -12.71 -24.34 21.63
CA LEU A 255 -11.67 -24.93 20.78
C LEU A 255 -10.25 -24.56 21.24
N LYS A 256 -10.05 -23.92 22.39
CA LYS A 256 -8.70 -23.47 22.81
C LYS A 256 -7.66 -24.58 22.89
N GLU A 257 -8.08 -25.80 23.24
CA GLU A 257 -7.23 -26.99 23.36
C GLU A 257 -7.04 -27.73 22.02
N THR A 258 -7.58 -27.18 20.92
CA THR A 258 -7.40 -27.77 19.59
C THR A 258 -6.03 -27.48 19.01
N ALA A 259 -5.56 -28.38 18.15
CA ALA A 259 -4.18 -28.45 17.69
C ALA A 259 -3.85 -27.40 16.60
N ILE A 260 -3.76 -26.12 16.96
CA ILE A 260 -3.10 -25.11 16.13
C ILE A 260 -1.66 -24.93 16.61
N ASP A 261 -0.71 -25.45 15.85
CA ASP A 261 0.71 -25.16 16.08
C ASP A 261 0.99 -23.68 15.79
N ALA A 262 1.40 -22.94 16.82
CA ALA A 262 1.59 -21.49 16.72
C ALA A 262 2.73 -21.11 15.77
N LEU A 263 3.78 -21.93 15.66
CA LEU A 263 4.89 -21.66 14.75
C LEU A 263 4.50 -21.92 13.29
N LEU A 264 3.75 -22.98 13.04
CA LEU A 264 3.17 -23.28 11.73
C LEU A 264 2.23 -22.16 11.28
N TYR A 265 1.35 -21.71 12.18
CA TYR A 265 0.47 -20.57 11.92
C TYR A 265 1.27 -19.32 11.56
N LYS A 266 2.30 -18.97 12.33
CA LYS A 266 3.16 -17.82 12.03
C LYS A 266 3.80 -17.93 10.65
N ASN A 267 4.35 -19.09 10.30
CA ASN A 267 4.94 -19.31 8.97
C ASN A 267 3.91 -19.15 7.85
N TRP A 268 2.73 -19.74 8.00
CA TRP A 268 1.62 -19.59 7.04
C TRP A 268 1.21 -18.12 6.90
N PHE A 269 1.00 -17.45 8.03
CA PHE A 269 0.55 -16.06 8.06
C PHE A 269 1.57 -15.12 7.41
N TRP A 270 2.86 -15.25 7.74
CA TRP A 270 3.90 -14.43 7.12
C TRP A 270 4.14 -14.77 5.66
N TRP A 271 4.03 -16.03 5.27
CA TRP A 271 4.10 -16.38 3.84
C TRP A 271 3.03 -15.64 3.03
N GLY A 272 1.85 -15.39 3.61
CA GLY A 272 0.84 -14.54 2.98
C GLY A 272 1.11 -13.05 3.14
N LEU A 273 1.34 -12.58 4.37
CA LEU A 273 1.42 -11.15 4.69
C LEU A 273 2.66 -10.49 4.10
N ASP A 274 3.78 -11.20 4.01
CA ASP A 274 5.02 -10.69 3.41
C ASP A 274 4.84 -10.40 1.91
N LEU A 275 4.02 -11.18 1.21
CA LEU A 275 3.64 -10.90 -0.18
C LEU A 275 2.88 -9.57 -0.35
N ILE A 276 2.36 -8.96 0.72
CA ILE A 276 1.86 -7.57 0.67
C ILE A 276 3.03 -6.58 0.61
N ALA A 277 4.09 -6.83 1.39
CA ALA A 277 5.31 -6.03 1.30
C ALA A 277 5.95 -6.21 -0.09
N ASP A 278 6.13 -7.45 -0.56
CA ASP A 278 6.82 -7.70 -1.82
C ASP A 278 5.99 -7.31 -3.04
N GLY A 279 4.73 -7.76 -3.08
CA GLY A 279 3.82 -7.48 -4.18
C GLY A 279 3.47 -6.00 -4.28
N LEU A 280 3.08 -5.38 -3.17
CA LEU A 280 2.49 -4.05 -3.16
C LEU A 280 3.44 -2.94 -2.72
N VAL A 281 4.38 -3.18 -1.81
CA VAL A 281 5.35 -2.15 -1.39
C VAL A 281 6.61 -2.18 -2.25
N LEU A 282 7.08 -3.34 -2.72
CA LEU A 282 8.27 -3.41 -3.59
C LEU A 282 7.89 -3.34 -5.06
N ILE A 283 7.16 -4.32 -5.58
CA ILE A 283 6.95 -4.43 -7.02
C ILE A 283 6.00 -3.39 -7.60
N PHE A 284 4.90 -3.11 -6.94
CA PHE A 284 4.00 -2.05 -7.41
C PHE A 284 4.66 -0.68 -7.33
N VAL A 285 5.52 -0.43 -6.35
CA VAL A 285 6.33 0.79 -6.28
C VAL A 285 7.33 0.83 -7.42
N ALA A 286 8.09 -0.24 -7.66
CA ALA A 286 9.04 -0.33 -8.76
C ALA A 286 8.35 -0.11 -10.13
N GLY A 287 7.22 -0.77 -10.37
CA GLY A 287 6.40 -0.57 -11.55
C GLY A 287 5.88 0.87 -11.69
N THR A 288 5.50 1.49 -10.57
CA THR A 288 5.07 2.89 -10.53
C THR A 288 6.25 3.83 -10.80
N TRP A 289 7.43 3.59 -10.26
CA TRP A 289 8.64 4.36 -10.55
C TRP A 289 9.02 4.31 -12.02
N TYR A 290 8.98 3.13 -12.63
CA TYR A 290 9.21 2.95 -14.05
C TYR A 290 8.20 3.77 -14.88
N LEU A 291 6.91 3.67 -14.53
CA LEU A 291 5.86 4.41 -15.21
C LEU A 291 6.04 5.93 -15.07
N LEU A 292 6.26 6.41 -13.83
CA LEU A 292 6.45 7.82 -13.54
C LEU A 292 7.70 8.35 -14.24
N ALA A 293 8.81 7.62 -14.24
CA ALA A 293 10.03 7.99 -14.94
C ALA A 293 9.77 8.14 -16.45
N MET A 294 9.06 7.20 -17.09
CA MET A 294 8.68 7.32 -18.50
C MET A 294 7.80 8.53 -18.77
N MET A 295 6.75 8.73 -17.98
CA MET A 295 5.77 9.80 -18.20
C MET A 295 6.36 11.19 -17.93
N ILE A 296 7.24 11.31 -16.93
CA ILE A 296 7.92 12.57 -16.60
C ILE A 296 9.01 12.90 -17.62
N SER A 297 9.78 11.90 -18.08
CA SER A 297 10.91 12.12 -18.98
C SER A 297 10.54 12.11 -20.47
N GLY A 298 9.43 11.48 -20.85
CA GLY A 298 9.10 11.17 -22.24
C GLY A 298 10.05 10.15 -22.89
N LYS A 299 10.92 9.48 -22.11
CA LYS A 299 11.93 8.54 -22.60
C LYS A 299 11.57 7.08 -22.30
N PRO A 300 12.04 6.13 -23.13
CA PRO A 300 11.98 4.72 -22.77
C PRO A 300 12.82 4.43 -21.52
N LEU A 301 12.48 3.35 -20.79
CA LEU A 301 13.23 2.95 -19.61
C LEU A 301 14.66 2.56 -19.94
N PHE A 302 15.59 3.03 -19.11
CA PHE A 302 16.94 2.48 -19.05
C PHE A 302 16.91 0.99 -18.69
N MET A 303 17.73 0.15 -19.33
CA MET A 303 17.81 -1.30 -19.08
C MET A 303 16.47 -2.07 -19.06
N GLN A 304 15.47 -1.64 -19.85
CA GLN A 304 14.11 -2.22 -19.83
C GLN A 304 14.06 -3.76 -19.93
N ASN A 305 14.96 -4.38 -20.70
CA ASN A 305 14.99 -5.83 -20.88
C ASN A 305 15.47 -6.57 -19.63
N ILE A 306 16.41 -5.97 -18.89
CA ILE A 306 16.93 -6.54 -17.64
C ILE A 306 15.87 -6.38 -16.55
N ALA A 307 15.22 -5.21 -16.46
CA ALA A 307 14.09 -5.00 -15.55
C ALA A 307 12.97 -6.04 -15.79
N ARG A 308 12.65 -6.35 -17.06
CA ARG A 308 11.65 -7.38 -17.39
C ARG A 308 12.04 -8.77 -16.94
N ALA A 309 13.30 -9.16 -17.09
CA ALA A 309 13.77 -10.46 -16.64
C ALA A 309 13.80 -10.56 -15.11
N ALA A 310 14.20 -9.48 -14.45
CA ALA A 310 14.22 -9.39 -12.99
C ALA A 310 12.84 -9.62 -12.38
N LEU A 311 11.75 -9.16 -13.03
CA LEU A 311 10.37 -9.39 -12.54
C LEU A 311 10.00 -10.87 -12.34
N LEU A 312 10.46 -11.78 -13.21
CA LEU A 312 10.14 -13.20 -13.05
C LEU A 312 10.99 -13.85 -11.97
N VAL A 313 12.27 -13.47 -11.88
CA VAL A 313 13.16 -13.99 -10.84
C VAL A 313 12.68 -13.54 -9.47
N GLU A 314 12.33 -12.26 -9.36
CA GLU A 314 11.87 -11.65 -8.12
C GLU A 314 10.50 -12.23 -7.68
N LEU A 315 9.65 -12.69 -8.60
CA LEU A 315 8.46 -13.47 -8.25
C LEU A 315 8.80 -14.70 -7.40
N VAL A 316 9.80 -15.48 -7.80
CA VAL A 316 10.21 -16.67 -7.05
C VAL A 316 10.86 -16.29 -5.73
N VAL A 317 11.66 -15.24 -5.72
CA VAL A 317 12.36 -14.75 -4.53
C VAL A 317 11.37 -14.34 -3.44
N SER A 318 10.37 -13.51 -3.76
CA SER A 318 9.34 -13.03 -2.82
C SER A 318 8.60 -14.17 -2.10
N TRP A 319 8.40 -15.31 -2.78
CA TRP A 319 7.71 -16.46 -2.18
C TRP A 319 8.58 -17.21 -1.17
N THR A 320 9.85 -16.84 -1.03
CA THR A 320 10.87 -17.56 -0.27
C THR A 320 11.57 -16.72 0.79
N VAL A 321 11.09 -15.51 1.10
CA VAL A 321 11.72 -14.59 2.08
C VAL A 321 11.00 -14.46 3.42
N TRP A 322 9.73 -14.86 3.52
CA TRP A 322 8.84 -14.62 4.68
C TRP A 322 9.44 -14.93 6.06
N SER A 323 10.37 -15.89 6.14
CA SER A 323 10.98 -16.29 7.40
C SER A 323 11.87 -15.21 8.02
N HIS A 324 12.20 -14.12 7.28
CA HIS A 324 12.88 -12.95 7.83
C HIS A 324 12.08 -12.25 8.95
N HIS A 325 10.75 -12.42 8.97
CA HIS A 325 9.90 -11.95 10.08
C HIS A 325 10.01 -12.81 11.34
N LEU A 326 10.61 -13.99 11.22
CA LEU A 326 10.67 -15.04 12.26
C LEU A 326 12.11 -15.36 12.71
N LEU A 327 13.10 -14.54 12.33
CA LEU A 327 14.51 -14.75 12.70
C LEU A 327 14.73 -14.86 14.22
N SER A 328 14.01 -14.05 15.01
CA SER A 328 14.07 -14.08 16.47
C SER A 328 13.21 -15.16 17.13
N ASP A 329 12.36 -15.87 16.37
CA ASP A 329 11.54 -16.95 16.92
C ASP A 329 12.41 -18.18 17.17
N GLN A 330 12.64 -18.55 18.44
CA GLN A 330 13.61 -19.59 18.79
C GLN A 330 13.26 -20.96 18.21
N ALA A 331 11.98 -21.27 18.09
CA ALA A 331 11.51 -22.54 17.56
C ALA A 331 11.66 -22.66 16.04
N GLN A 332 11.86 -21.55 15.32
CA GLN A 332 12.01 -21.56 13.87
C GLN A 332 13.30 -22.31 13.44
N PRO A 333 13.22 -23.26 12.48
CA PRO A 333 14.38 -24.01 12.00
C PRO A 333 15.52 -23.10 11.53
N ALA A 334 16.75 -23.44 11.93
CA ALA A 334 17.94 -22.65 11.62
C ALA A 334 18.15 -22.47 10.10
N PHE A 335 17.86 -23.50 9.31
CA PHE A 335 17.96 -23.41 7.85
C PHE A 335 17.01 -22.36 7.26
N LEU A 336 15.78 -22.25 7.77
CA LEU A 336 14.85 -21.20 7.32
C LEU A 336 15.36 -19.81 7.71
N LYS A 337 15.85 -19.64 8.95
CA LYS A 337 16.42 -18.36 9.40
C LYS A 337 17.56 -17.88 8.50
N VAL A 338 18.50 -18.76 8.16
CA VAL A 338 19.69 -18.38 7.38
C VAL A 338 19.38 -18.31 5.89
N LEU A 339 18.84 -19.38 5.29
CA LEU A 339 18.64 -19.41 3.84
C LEU A 339 17.52 -18.47 3.42
N SER A 340 16.29 -18.71 3.89
CA SER A 340 15.13 -17.90 3.51
C SER A 340 15.22 -16.50 4.12
N GLY A 341 15.49 -16.41 5.42
CA GLY A 341 15.38 -15.15 6.16
C GLY A 341 16.51 -14.16 5.91
N GLU A 342 17.75 -14.62 5.75
CA GLU A 342 18.90 -13.73 5.54
C GLU A 342 19.36 -13.74 4.07
N MET A 343 19.72 -14.91 3.53
CA MET A 343 20.36 -15.00 2.20
C MET A 343 19.41 -14.62 1.06
N VAL A 344 18.18 -15.13 1.05
CA VAL A 344 17.22 -14.82 -0.02
C VAL A 344 16.72 -13.37 0.11
N THR A 345 16.47 -12.88 1.33
CA THR A 345 16.12 -11.46 1.57
C THR A 345 17.21 -10.52 1.04
N ALA A 346 18.49 -10.89 1.14
CA ALA A 346 19.58 -10.12 0.55
C ALA A 346 19.49 -10.01 -0.99
N PHE A 347 18.87 -10.98 -1.66
CA PHE A 347 18.65 -10.93 -3.11
C PHE A 347 17.60 -9.88 -3.49
N GLU A 348 16.58 -9.64 -2.66
CA GLU A 348 15.57 -8.60 -2.88
C GLU A 348 16.17 -7.18 -2.92
N LEU A 349 17.30 -7.00 -2.21
CA LEU A 349 18.06 -5.75 -2.25
C LEU A 349 18.62 -5.48 -3.65
N ILE A 350 19.06 -6.53 -4.35
CA ILE A 350 19.62 -6.42 -5.70
C ILE A 350 18.51 -5.99 -6.66
N THR A 351 17.33 -6.61 -6.57
CA THR A 351 16.20 -6.32 -7.46
C THR A 351 15.63 -4.93 -7.19
N GLN A 352 15.49 -4.54 -5.92
CA GLN A 352 15.02 -3.20 -5.54
C GLN A 352 16.05 -2.12 -5.88
N GLY A 353 17.35 -2.39 -5.65
CA GLY A 353 18.45 -1.51 -6.02
C GLY A 353 18.54 -1.30 -7.54
N LEU A 354 18.30 -2.35 -8.33
CA LEU A 354 18.20 -2.24 -9.78
C LEU A 354 17.02 -1.34 -10.19
N ALA A 355 15.83 -1.52 -9.58
CA ALA A 355 14.67 -0.69 -9.87
C ALA A 355 14.91 0.79 -9.57
N PHE A 356 15.53 1.06 -8.42
CA PHE A 356 15.96 2.40 -8.01
C PHE A 356 16.93 3.01 -9.03
N PHE A 357 17.99 2.28 -9.38
CA PHE A 357 19.01 2.75 -10.31
C PHE A 357 18.44 3.01 -11.71
N ILE A 358 17.65 2.08 -12.24
CA ILE A 358 17.00 2.21 -13.55
C ILE A 358 16.12 3.45 -13.62
N THR A 359 15.35 3.70 -12.57
CA THR A 359 14.48 4.89 -12.47
C THR A 359 15.30 6.17 -12.50
N LEU A 360 16.33 6.26 -11.66
CA LEU A 360 17.21 7.43 -11.61
C LEU A 360 17.98 7.64 -12.91
N ALA A 361 18.54 6.59 -13.50
CA ALA A 361 19.26 6.65 -14.77
C ALA A 361 18.35 7.13 -15.91
N THR A 362 17.09 6.68 -15.93
CA THR A 362 16.09 7.12 -16.90
C THR A 362 15.83 8.63 -16.76
N LEU A 363 15.57 9.12 -15.54
CA LEU A 363 15.38 10.55 -15.26
C LEU A 363 16.64 11.38 -15.59
N TRP A 364 17.82 10.88 -15.22
CA TRP A 364 19.10 11.53 -15.46
C TRP A 364 19.39 11.72 -16.95
N SER A 365 19.03 10.72 -17.76
CA SER A 365 19.19 10.77 -19.21
C SER A 365 18.35 11.86 -19.87
N ALA A 366 17.28 12.32 -19.22
CA ALA A 366 16.33 13.31 -19.74
C ALA A 366 16.61 14.75 -19.29
N ARG A 367 17.76 14.99 -18.65
CA ARG A 367 18.12 16.34 -18.20
C ARG A 367 18.34 17.31 -19.38
N PRO A 368 18.01 18.61 -19.20
CA PRO A 368 17.47 19.21 -17.98
C PRO A 368 15.98 18.89 -17.77
N LEU A 369 15.61 18.47 -16.55
CA LEU A 369 14.22 18.24 -16.16
C LEU A 369 13.72 19.41 -15.30
N LYS A 370 12.53 19.93 -15.62
CA LYS A 370 11.85 20.89 -14.75
C LYS A 370 11.41 20.19 -13.47
N MET A 371 11.68 20.82 -12.33
CA MET A 371 11.31 20.30 -11.01
C MET A 371 9.81 20.47 -10.73
N THR A 372 8.99 19.67 -11.42
CA THR A 372 7.52 19.61 -11.29
C THR A 372 7.11 18.86 -10.02
N ASN A 373 5.85 18.98 -9.60
CA ASN A 373 5.34 18.27 -8.43
C ASN A 373 5.50 16.73 -8.56
N PRO A 374 5.14 16.10 -9.70
CA PRO A 374 5.43 14.68 -9.89
C PRO A 374 6.91 14.33 -9.69
N LEU A 375 7.83 15.11 -10.25
CA LEU A 375 9.26 14.83 -10.13
C LEU A 375 9.75 14.99 -8.68
N LYS A 376 9.38 16.07 -7.99
CA LYS A 376 9.78 16.31 -6.58
C LYS A 376 9.34 15.15 -5.69
N PHE A 377 8.06 14.76 -5.76
CA PHE A 377 7.52 13.70 -4.93
C PHE A 377 8.09 12.32 -5.29
N LEU A 378 8.39 12.05 -6.57
CA LEU A 378 9.08 10.83 -6.98
C LEU A 378 10.48 10.75 -6.37
N LEU A 379 11.25 11.84 -6.41
CA LEU A 379 12.58 11.91 -5.79
C LEU A 379 12.49 11.76 -4.26
N GLY A 380 11.45 12.31 -3.63
CA GLY A 380 11.18 12.09 -2.21
C GLY A 380 10.89 10.62 -1.88
N GLY A 381 10.08 9.94 -2.70
CA GLY A 381 9.82 8.50 -2.56
C GLY A 381 11.07 7.64 -2.75
N LEU A 382 11.89 7.95 -3.76
CA LEU A 382 13.18 7.30 -3.97
C LEU A 382 14.10 7.50 -2.75
N LEU A 383 14.19 8.73 -2.22
CA LEU A 383 14.96 9.01 -1.00
C LEU A 383 14.45 8.22 0.21
N GLY A 384 13.14 8.12 0.40
CA GLY A 384 12.54 7.33 1.48
C GLY A 384 12.97 5.87 1.44
N PHE A 385 12.91 5.23 0.27
CA PHE A 385 13.41 3.85 0.12
C PHE A 385 14.93 3.76 0.27
N ALA A 386 15.70 4.75 -0.21
CA ALA A 386 17.15 4.78 -0.03
C ALA A 386 17.56 4.82 1.45
N LEU A 387 16.73 5.40 2.32
CA LEU A 387 16.94 5.43 3.77
C LEU A 387 16.41 4.17 4.48
N ALA A 388 15.26 3.64 4.05
CA ALA A 388 14.61 2.52 4.72
C ALA A 388 15.22 1.16 4.40
N VAL A 389 15.79 1.00 3.19
CA VAL A 389 16.42 -0.26 2.76
C VAL A 389 17.61 -0.63 3.65
N PRO A 390 18.59 0.26 3.92
CA PRO A 390 19.68 -0.05 4.87
C PRO A 390 19.18 -0.51 6.25
N ALA A 391 18.13 0.13 6.78
CA ALA A 391 17.53 -0.30 8.04
C ALA A 391 16.91 -1.70 7.97
N GLY A 392 16.35 -2.05 6.80
CA GLY A 392 15.86 -3.39 6.45
C GLY A 392 16.97 -4.44 6.37
N ILE A 393 18.12 -4.09 5.78
CA ILE A 393 19.29 -4.99 5.70
C ILE A 393 19.78 -5.32 7.11
N MET A 394 19.90 -4.29 7.96
CA MET A 394 20.36 -4.48 9.33
C MET A 394 19.47 -5.41 10.14
N GLN A 395 18.16 -5.43 9.92
CA GLN A 395 17.28 -6.37 10.62
C GLN A 395 17.19 -7.75 9.94
N ALA A 396 17.59 -7.88 8.67
CA ALA A 396 17.62 -9.18 7.97
C ALA A 396 18.85 -10.01 8.39
N ASP A 397 19.89 -9.37 8.92
CA ASP A 397 21.02 -10.04 9.56
C ASP A 397 20.56 -10.75 10.85
N VAL A 398 20.82 -12.06 10.95
CA VAL A 398 20.37 -12.87 12.11
C VAL A 398 20.94 -12.37 13.43
N GLY A 399 22.17 -11.83 13.45
CA GLY A 399 22.83 -11.32 14.65
C GLY A 399 22.17 -10.03 15.16
N LEU A 400 22.07 -9.04 14.29
CA LEU A 400 21.43 -7.76 14.56
C LEU A 400 19.93 -7.91 14.80
N ASN A 401 19.25 -8.86 14.14
CA ASN A 401 17.83 -9.11 14.40
C ASN A 401 17.58 -9.43 15.87
N ARG A 402 18.47 -10.15 16.57
CA ARG A 402 18.30 -10.47 18.00
C ARG A 402 18.19 -9.25 18.91
N ILE A 403 18.78 -8.12 18.51
CA ILE A 403 18.76 -6.87 19.28
C ILE A 403 17.73 -5.87 18.73
N LEU A 404 17.44 -5.92 17.43
CA LEU A 404 16.53 -4.97 16.77
C LEU A 404 15.08 -5.46 16.77
N HIS A 405 14.84 -6.76 16.79
CA HIS A 405 13.51 -7.35 16.67
C HIS A 405 12.57 -6.88 17.77
N ASN A 406 11.33 -6.57 17.39
CA ASN A 406 10.31 -6.00 18.27
C ASN A 406 10.71 -4.71 19.01
N THR A 407 11.77 -4.01 18.59
CA THR A 407 12.02 -2.64 19.04
C THR A 407 11.35 -1.62 18.12
N GLN A 408 11.38 -0.35 18.52
CA GLN A 408 10.98 0.78 17.66
C GLN A 408 11.85 0.91 16.38
N TRP A 409 12.98 0.20 16.26
CA TRP A 409 13.76 0.14 15.01
C TRP A 409 12.96 -0.45 13.85
N VAL A 410 12.25 -1.54 14.10
CA VAL A 410 11.48 -2.23 13.05
C VAL A 410 10.42 -1.29 12.50
N VAL A 411 9.66 -0.64 13.39
CA VAL A 411 8.56 0.22 12.97
C VAL A 411 9.04 1.59 12.49
N GLY A 412 10.05 2.22 13.11
CA GLY A 412 10.48 3.58 12.80
C GLY A 412 11.26 3.68 11.48
N PRO A 413 12.60 3.48 11.50
CA PRO A 413 13.45 3.63 10.31
C PRO A 413 13.14 2.67 9.18
N HIS A 414 12.67 1.47 9.47
CA HIS A 414 12.39 0.49 8.43
C HIS A 414 10.96 0.65 7.88
N VAL A 415 9.93 0.27 8.63
CA VAL A 415 8.55 0.22 8.11
C VAL A 415 7.99 1.63 7.81
N HIS A 416 8.02 2.56 8.76
CA HIS A 416 7.39 3.87 8.56
C HIS A 416 8.15 4.73 7.56
N VAL A 417 9.48 4.71 7.51
CA VAL A 417 10.20 5.46 6.45
C VAL A 417 9.92 4.85 5.08
N ALA A 418 9.89 3.52 4.94
CA ALA A 418 9.52 2.86 3.69
C ALA A 418 8.10 3.23 3.25
N ILE A 419 7.12 3.18 4.16
CA ILE A 419 5.71 3.40 3.84
C ILE A 419 5.37 4.90 3.72
N LEU A 420 5.71 5.69 4.73
CA LEU A 420 5.35 7.11 4.77
C LEU A 420 6.18 7.95 3.81
N VAL A 421 7.49 7.71 3.72
CA VAL A 421 8.33 8.48 2.81
C VAL A 421 8.38 7.78 1.47
N GLY A 422 8.82 6.53 1.43
CA GLY A 422 9.04 5.79 0.20
C GLY A 422 7.78 5.64 -0.67
N LEU A 423 6.83 4.85 -0.16
CA LEU A 423 5.60 4.51 -0.86
C LEU A 423 4.67 5.71 -0.98
N THR A 424 4.35 6.39 0.12
CA THR A 424 3.31 7.44 0.11
C THR A 424 3.73 8.64 -0.75
N MET A 425 5.01 9.05 -0.74
CA MET A 425 5.45 10.12 -1.65
C MET A 425 5.46 9.67 -3.12
N THR A 426 5.74 8.39 -3.39
CA THR A 426 5.56 7.82 -4.73
C THR A 426 4.10 7.88 -5.17
N LEU A 427 3.15 7.56 -4.28
CA LEU A 427 1.72 7.69 -4.54
C LEU A 427 1.31 9.14 -4.76
N TYR A 428 1.83 10.10 -3.98
CA TYR A 428 1.58 11.52 -4.23
C TYR A 428 2.11 11.97 -5.60
N SER A 429 3.27 11.49 -6.03
CA SER A 429 3.77 11.74 -7.39
C SER A 429 2.78 11.27 -8.45
N ALA A 430 2.26 10.04 -8.30
CA ALA A 430 1.23 9.49 -9.18
C ALA A 430 -0.06 10.31 -9.13
N ILE A 431 -0.53 10.71 -7.95
CA ILE A 431 -1.72 11.56 -7.80
C ILE A 431 -1.51 12.90 -8.52
N TYR A 432 -0.41 13.61 -8.30
CA TYR A 432 -0.18 14.89 -8.98
C TYR A 432 -0.03 14.76 -10.50
N LEU A 433 0.50 13.63 -10.97
CA LEU A 433 0.63 13.35 -12.40
C LEU A 433 -0.73 13.02 -13.04
N LEU A 434 -1.53 12.18 -12.38
CA LEU A 434 -2.82 11.71 -12.89
C LEU A 434 -3.94 12.70 -12.63
N PHE A 435 -3.79 13.63 -11.68
CA PHE A 435 -4.82 14.60 -11.31
C PHE A 435 -5.42 15.31 -12.53
N PRO A 436 -4.66 16.02 -13.39
CA PRO A 436 -5.24 16.67 -14.56
C PRO A 436 -5.83 15.69 -15.59
N ILE A 437 -5.32 14.45 -15.68
CA ILE A 437 -5.83 13.43 -16.63
C ILE A 437 -7.20 12.90 -16.17
N LEU A 438 -7.34 12.60 -14.89
CA LEU A 438 -8.57 12.03 -14.32
C LEU A 438 -9.65 13.09 -14.06
N THR A 439 -9.27 14.37 -14.01
CA THR A 439 -10.18 15.49 -13.74
C THR A 439 -10.46 16.37 -14.97
N ASN A 440 -10.08 15.91 -16.18
CA ASN A 440 -10.28 16.63 -17.44
C ASN A 440 -9.67 18.04 -17.46
N GLY A 441 -8.43 18.15 -16.97
CA GLY A 441 -7.63 19.38 -17.03
C GLY A 441 -7.73 20.29 -15.81
N ALA A 442 -8.33 19.84 -14.69
CA ALA A 442 -8.39 20.66 -13.48
C ALA A 442 -6.99 20.97 -12.94
N LYS A 443 -6.87 22.14 -12.31
CA LYS A 443 -5.62 22.61 -11.70
C LYS A 443 -5.69 22.46 -10.19
N VAL A 444 -4.51 22.29 -9.57
CA VAL A 444 -4.41 22.33 -8.12
C VAL A 444 -4.61 23.77 -7.61
N HIS A 445 -5.37 23.94 -6.54
CA HIS A 445 -5.76 25.22 -5.97
C HIS A 445 -4.56 26.10 -5.57
N SER A 446 -3.53 25.52 -4.95
CA SER A 446 -2.36 26.28 -4.50
C SER A 446 -1.06 25.52 -4.62
N GLN A 447 -0.11 26.05 -5.41
CA GLN A 447 1.26 25.53 -5.49
C GLN A 447 2.06 25.75 -4.19
N LYS A 448 1.73 26.80 -3.41
CA LYS A 448 2.38 27.03 -2.11
C LYS A 448 2.05 25.90 -1.13
N LEU A 449 0.79 25.47 -1.10
CA LEU A 449 0.35 24.34 -0.28
C LEU A 449 0.98 23.02 -0.74
N VAL A 450 1.22 22.83 -2.04
CA VAL A 450 1.96 21.65 -2.52
C VAL A 450 3.39 21.62 -1.97
N ASN A 451 4.08 22.77 -1.89
CA ASN A 451 5.42 22.81 -1.30
C ASN A 451 5.42 22.58 0.21
N VAL A 452 4.41 23.11 0.94
CA VAL A 452 4.22 22.82 2.37
C VAL A 452 4.00 21.32 2.57
N HIS A 453 3.06 20.74 1.81
CA HIS A 453 2.82 19.30 1.81
C HIS A 453 4.12 18.52 1.60
N PHE A 454 4.88 18.84 0.54
CA PHE A 454 6.12 18.14 0.22
C PHE A 454 7.13 18.15 1.39
N TRP A 455 7.46 19.33 1.92
CA TRP A 455 8.50 19.45 2.94
C TRP A 455 8.06 18.92 4.31
N CYS A 456 6.83 19.22 4.72
CA CYS A 456 6.30 18.72 5.98
C CYS A 456 6.20 17.19 5.97
N HIS A 457 5.78 16.59 4.86
CA HIS A 457 5.68 15.14 4.74
C HIS A 457 7.07 14.48 4.72
N LEU A 458 8.00 15.01 3.93
CA LEU A 458 9.36 14.47 3.81
C LEU A 458 10.13 14.55 5.14
N LEU A 459 10.20 15.73 5.74
CA LEU A 459 10.94 15.94 6.98
C LEU A 459 10.26 15.28 8.17
N GLY A 460 8.93 15.30 8.21
CA GLY A 460 8.14 14.62 9.24
C GLY A 460 8.35 13.12 9.21
N GLY A 461 8.27 12.49 8.02
CA GLY A 461 8.45 11.04 7.88
C GLY A 461 9.87 10.57 8.22
N ILE A 462 10.89 11.26 7.70
CA ILE A 462 12.30 10.93 8.01
C ILE A 462 12.59 11.15 9.49
N GLY A 463 12.20 12.31 10.04
CA GLY A 463 12.46 12.64 11.44
C GLY A 463 11.76 11.70 12.41
N MET A 464 10.48 11.39 12.16
CA MET A 464 9.72 10.47 13.01
C MET A 464 10.36 9.08 13.01
N GLY A 465 10.70 8.56 11.81
CA GLY A 465 11.40 7.29 11.69
C GLY A 465 12.73 7.29 12.42
N ALA A 466 13.54 8.35 12.29
CA ALA A 466 14.83 8.46 12.96
C ALA A 466 14.71 8.45 14.49
N PHE A 467 13.83 9.27 15.08
CA PHE A 467 13.70 9.35 16.54
C PHE A 467 13.11 8.07 17.16
N MET A 468 12.16 7.43 16.48
CA MET A 468 11.69 6.09 16.86
C MET A 468 12.84 5.07 16.78
N GLY A 469 13.66 5.12 15.73
CA GLY A 469 14.81 4.25 15.56
C GLY A 469 15.84 4.40 16.68
N MET A 470 16.18 5.63 17.04
CA MET A 470 17.09 5.92 18.15
C MET A 470 16.55 5.40 19.48
N ALA A 471 15.23 5.46 19.72
CA ALA A 471 14.62 4.84 20.89
C ALA A 471 14.72 3.31 20.83
N GLY A 472 14.50 2.72 19.65
CA GLY A 472 14.65 1.28 19.43
C GLY A 472 16.06 0.78 19.71
N LEU A 473 17.09 1.50 19.26
CA LEU A 473 18.50 1.22 19.56
C LEU A 473 18.82 1.30 21.06
N LYS A 474 18.04 2.06 21.84
CA LYS A 474 18.15 2.12 23.31
C LYS A 474 17.27 1.09 24.02
N GLY A 475 16.64 0.17 23.30
CA GLY A 475 15.84 -0.92 23.87
C GLY A 475 14.35 -0.61 24.03
N MET A 476 13.82 0.46 23.43
CA MET A 476 12.38 0.71 23.46
C MET A 476 11.66 -0.34 22.61
N LEU A 477 10.90 -1.22 23.26
CA LEU A 477 10.07 -2.22 22.60
C LEU A 477 8.88 -1.56 21.88
N ARG A 478 8.42 -2.18 20.80
CA ARG A 478 7.14 -1.84 20.16
C ARG A 478 6.00 -2.55 20.88
N ARG A 479 4.79 -1.96 20.84
CA ARG A 479 3.59 -2.52 21.49
C ARG A 479 3.72 -2.59 23.03
N SER A 480 4.50 -1.69 23.61
CA SER A 480 4.68 -1.55 25.05
C SER A 480 4.58 -0.07 25.43
N LEU A 481 3.99 0.22 26.58
CA LEU A 481 3.78 1.58 27.06
C LEU A 481 4.89 1.96 28.06
N TYR A 482 5.67 2.99 27.72
CA TYR A 482 6.75 3.54 28.56
C TYR A 482 6.36 4.93 29.05
N ILE A 483 5.50 4.98 30.07
CA ILE A 483 4.82 6.21 30.51
C ILE A 483 5.52 6.91 31.69
N ASN A 484 6.63 6.36 32.21
CA ASN A 484 7.36 6.92 33.35
C ASN A 484 8.55 7.80 32.93
N GLY A 485 8.76 8.00 31.62
CA GLY A 485 9.71 8.95 31.07
C GLY A 485 10.94 8.34 30.38
N GLU A 486 11.05 7.01 30.30
CA GLU A 486 12.23 6.25 29.87
C GLU A 486 12.76 6.65 28.48
N PHE A 487 11.85 6.94 27.54
CA PHE A 487 12.17 7.34 26.16
C PHE A 487 11.56 8.70 25.79
N ASN A 488 11.19 9.51 26.78
CA ASN A 488 10.30 10.66 26.61
C ASN A 488 10.82 11.67 25.58
N LEU A 489 12.11 12.05 25.66
CA LEU A 489 12.71 12.98 24.70
C LEU A 489 12.56 12.50 23.25
N MET A 490 12.80 11.22 22.99
CA MET A 490 12.67 10.64 21.65
C MET A 490 11.21 10.60 21.19
N MET A 491 10.28 10.31 22.10
CA MET A 491 8.85 10.29 21.78
C MET A 491 8.29 11.70 21.54
N ILE A 492 8.75 12.72 22.27
CA ILE A 492 8.42 14.13 22.00
C ILE A 492 8.88 14.52 20.60
N LEU A 493 10.15 14.23 20.27
CA LEU A 493 10.70 14.55 18.96
C LEU A 493 9.97 13.80 17.83
N ALA A 494 9.65 12.52 18.04
CA ALA A 494 8.84 11.74 17.12
C ALA A 494 7.42 12.33 16.95
N ALA A 495 6.78 12.82 18.02
CA ALA A 495 5.47 13.46 17.97
C ALA A 495 5.50 14.83 17.24
N ILE A 496 6.57 15.61 17.40
CA ILE A 496 6.78 16.86 16.64
C ILE A 496 6.89 16.54 15.15
N CYS A 497 7.69 15.54 14.78
CA CYS A 497 7.79 15.09 13.40
C CYS A 497 6.48 14.49 12.86
N GLY A 498 5.74 13.75 13.69
CA GLY A 498 4.39 13.30 13.37
C GLY A 498 3.43 14.46 13.11
N THR A 499 3.56 15.55 13.86
CA THR A 499 2.77 16.77 13.63
C THR A 499 3.07 17.38 12.27
N LEU A 500 4.32 17.33 11.79
CA LEU A 500 4.66 17.74 10.42
C LEU A 500 3.97 16.84 9.38
N LEU A 501 3.90 15.52 9.59
CA LEU A 501 3.14 14.63 8.71
C LEU A 501 1.65 15.01 8.67
N LEU A 502 1.04 15.29 9.83
CA LEU A 502 -0.35 15.75 9.92
C LEU A 502 -0.56 17.06 9.16
N ILE A 503 0.31 18.06 9.36
CA ILE A 503 0.26 19.33 8.62
C ILE A 503 0.40 19.10 7.13
N GLY A 504 1.33 18.23 6.72
CA GLY A 504 1.54 17.87 5.32
C GLY A 504 0.29 17.26 4.68
N PHE A 505 -0.35 16.31 5.37
CA PHE A 505 -1.61 15.72 4.94
C PHE A 505 -2.75 16.74 4.89
N LEU A 506 -2.92 17.58 5.92
CA LEU A 506 -3.97 18.60 5.93
C LEU A 506 -3.78 19.61 4.79
N ALA A 507 -2.56 20.05 4.54
CA ALA A 507 -2.24 20.93 3.41
C ALA A 507 -2.58 20.27 2.06
N PHE A 508 -2.24 19.00 1.89
CA PHE A 508 -2.58 18.22 0.70
C PHE A 508 -4.09 18.04 0.54
N PHE A 509 -4.76 17.53 1.55
CA PHE A 509 -6.18 17.19 1.53
C PHE A 509 -7.03 18.42 1.29
N TYR A 510 -6.76 19.50 2.02
CA TYR A 510 -7.40 20.79 1.80
C TYR A 510 -7.19 21.29 0.36
N ASN A 511 -5.97 21.21 -0.15
CA ASN A 511 -5.65 21.66 -1.50
C ASN A 511 -6.44 20.87 -2.56
N ILE A 512 -6.55 19.55 -2.41
CA ILE A 512 -7.34 18.71 -3.31
C ILE A 512 -8.83 19.05 -3.20
N VAL A 513 -9.39 19.16 -2.00
CA VAL A 513 -10.81 19.51 -1.79
C VAL A 513 -11.12 20.87 -2.42
N MET A 514 -10.27 21.88 -2.25
CA MET A 514 -10.45 23.19 -2.87
C MET A 514 -10.26 23.16 -4.39
N SER A 515 -9.46 22.23 -4.92
CA SER A 515 -9.28 22.06 -6.37
C SER A 515 -10.54 21.51 -7.04
N VAL A 516 -11.21 20.53 -6.42
CA VAL A 516 -12.39 19.87 -7.01
C VAL A 516 -13.73 20.43 -6.54
N GLY A 517 -13.78 21.05 -5.36
CA GLY A 517 -15.00 21.57 -4.73
C GLY A 517 -15.93 20.48 -4.19
N LEU A 518 -16.79 20.86 -3.23
CA LEU A 518 -17.75 19.96 -2.59
C LEU A 518 -18.72 19.34 -3.61
N LYS A 519 -19.24 20.13 -4.55
CA LYS A 519 -20.10 19.61 -5.64
C LYS A 519 -19.35 18.62 -6.52
N GLY A 520 -18.07 18.86 -6.75
CA GLY A 520 -17.19 17.96 -7.49
C GLY A 520 -17.06 16.61 -6.78
N VAL A 521 -16.74 16.63 -5.48
CA VAL A 521 -16.64 15.41 -4.65
C VAL A 521 -17.94 14.62 -4.70
N ILE A 522 -19.08 15.26 -4.45
CA ILE A 522 -20.39 14.59 -4.51
C ILE A 522 -20.63 14.00 -5.92
N GLY A 523 -20.32 14.77 -6.96
CA GLY A 523 -20.48 14.34 -8.36
C GLY A 523 -19.62 13.14 -8.77
N ILE A 524 -18.50 12.87 -8.09
CA ILE A 524 -17.71 11.64 -8.31
C ILE A 524 -18.50 10.39 -7.93
N PHE A 525 -19.34 10.47 -6.90
CA PHE A 525 -20.15 9.36 -6.40
C PHE A 525 -21.48 9.18 -7.14
N THR A 526 -21.94 10.19 -7.87
CA THR A 526 -23.13 10.05 -8.72
C THR A 526 -22.86 9.20 -9.96
N PRO A 527 -23.89 8.59 -10.59
CA PRO A 527 -23.74 7.90 -11.88
C PRO A 527 -23.08 8.80 -12.95
N ALA A 528 -22.33 8.19 -13.86
CA ALA A 528 -21.79 8.93 -15.02
C ALA A 528 -22.93 9.32 -15.96
N LYS A 529 -22.92 10.56 -16.47
CA LYS A 529 -23.89 11.01 -17.49
C LYS A 529 -23.58 10.42 -18.86
N THR A 530 -22.30 10.15 -19.12
CA THR A 530 -21.83 9.50 -20.35
C THR A 530 -21.97 7.98 -20.25
N LYS A 531 -22.48 7.35 -21.31
CA LYS A 531 -22.55 5.88 -21.45
C LYS A 531 -21.46 5.40 -22.41
N THR A 532 -20.19 5.62 -22.04
CA THR A 532 -19.02 5.17 -22.83
C THR A 532 -18.24 4.07 -22.10
N LYS A 533 -17.55 3.22 -22.87
CA LYS A 533 -16.51 2.29 -22.37
C LYS A 533 -15.12 2.95 -22.36
N ASP A 534 -14.97 4.15 -22.92
CA ASP A 534 -13.71 4.87 -22.98
C ASP A 534 -13.20 5.22 -21.59
N LEU A 535 -11.88 5.17 -21.44
CA LEU A 535 -11.23 5.43 -20.15
C LEU A 535 -11.25 6.91 -19.79
N ILE A 536 -11.10 7.76 -20.79
CA ILE A 536 -11.17 9.22 -20.73
C ILE A 536 -12.06 9.70 -21.89
N PRO A 537 -12.67 10.90 -21.81
CA PRO A 537 -13.44 11.44 -22.92
C PRO A 537 -12.56 11.56 -24.17
N ALA A 538 -13.15 11.34 -25.35
CA ALA A 538 -12.47 11.69 -26.61
C ALA A 538 -12.26 13.21 -26.64
N ASN A 539 -11.03 13.63 -26.92
CA ASN A 539 -10.67 15.05 -27.11
C ASN A 539 -11.26 15.59 -28.41
#